data_AF-A0AAN7C959-F1
#
_entry.id   AF-A0AAN7C959-F1
#
_cell.length_a   1.000
_cell.length_b   1.000
_cell.length_c   1.000
_cell.angle_alpha   90.00
_cell.angle_beta   90.00
_cell.angle_gamma   90.00
#
_symmetry.space_group_name_H-M   'P 1'
#
loop_
_entity.id
_entity.type
_entity.pdbx_description
1 polymer ?
#
loop_
_entity_poly.entity_id
_entity_poly.type
_entity_poly.pdbx_seq_one_letter_code
_entity_poly.pdbx_strand_id
1 'polypeptide(L)'
;MLHHEFRVLSAITAISAGVYGLPRGPGPGPARQSQFPSVGVPAQNRFGPLRFRREGTFHVSIFEDLHFGENAWESWGPQQDIHSVKVIETILDAEPRTDLVVLNGDLITGENTFLENSTHYVDRIVRPMLQRGLTWASTYGNHDNDFNISASAILAREQLWPNARTTQMVSDPGAGVSNYYLPVYAADCHPDQHRHGGCRPELLLWFFDSRGGFEFQQRDPATGDRVGKRNWVDARVVDWFRHTNAQLVRAAGGRVIPGLAFVHIPTNASLALQQKGVDPHRQPGIDDDKPLAQQAQGWCPDRANDGSRCAYGGQDVPFMQAIASTPGLMALFSGHDHGDTWCYKWEGLLPGMTVEGSGVNLCFGQHSGYGGYGSWIRGARQVVVSLKGLKDLAVDTYIRLEAGDAVGAVTLNRSYGQDWYPATPNDKTKLPTSGN
;
A
#
# COMPACT_ATOMS: atom_id res chain seq x y z
N MET A 1 42.85 6.45 -40.49
CA MET A 1 42.90 7.72 -41.25
C MET A 1 41.53 8.37 -41.09
N LEU A 2 41.33 9.56 -40.55
CA LEU A 2 42.20 10.65 -40.11
C LEU A 2 41.42 11.42 -39.02
N HIS A 3 42.16 11.90 -38.02
CA HIS A 3 41.71 12.68 -36.86
C HIS A 3 41.06 14.01 -37.22
N HIS A 4 40.18 14.51 -36.35
CA HIS A 4 40.29 15.90 -35.89
C HIS A 4 39.77 16.08 -34.44
N GLU A 5 40.71 16.41 -33.55
CA GLU A 5 40.49 16.94 -32.21
C GLU A 5 40.08 18.42 -32.26
N PHE A 6 39.27 18.87 -31.30
CA PHE A 6 39.27 20.26 -30.82
C PHE A 6 39.35 20.27 -29.30
N ARG A 7 40.51 20.67 -28.77
CA ARG A 7 40.74 21.02 -27.36
C ARG A 7 40.45 22.51 -27.18
N VAL A 8 39.67 22.85 -26.16
CA VAL A 8 39.53 24.22 -25.64
C VAL A 8 40.31 24.29 -24.33
N LEU A 9 41.37 25.12 -24.29
CA LEU A 9 42.06 25.51 -23.07
C LEU A 9 41.33 26.71 -22.44
N SER A 10 40.92 26.59 -21.18
CA SER A 10 40.55 27.71 -20.32
C SER A 10 41.72 28.04 -19.39
N ALA A 11 42.20 29.29 -19.47
CA ALA A 11 43.18 29.86 -18.56
C ALA A 11 42.48 30.29 -17.26
N ILE A 12 42.97 29.79 -16.12
CA ILE A 12 42.57 30.26 -14.79
C ILE A 12 43.70 31.12 -14.24
N THR A 13 43.42 32.40 -14.01
CA THR A 13 44.22 33.30 -13.17
C THR A 13 43.39 33.55 -11.91
N ALA A 14 43.90 33.14 -10.75
CA ALA A 14 43.32 33.50 -9.46
C ALA A 14 44.42 34.00 -8.51
N ILE A 15 44.15 35.18 -7.99
CA ILE A 15 45.01 36.07 -7.21
C ILE A 15 45.04 35.59 -5.75
N SER A 16 46.24 35.58 -5.16
CA SER A 16 46.48 35.33 -3.74
C SER A 16 45.82 36.40 -2.87
N ALA A 17 44.88 36.02 -2.00
CA ALA A 17 44.30 36.89 -0.99
C ALA A 17 45.02 36.70 0.35
N GLY A 18 45.46 37.84 0.91
CA GLY A 18 46.22 37.94 2.14
C GLY A 18 45.44 37.63 3.42
N VAL A 19 46.23 37.30 4.45
CA VAL A 19 45.84 37.02 5.82
C VAL A 19 45.47 38.32 6.53
N TYR A 20 44.24 38.42 7.04
CA TYR A 20 43.89 39.35 8.11
C TYR A 20 43.09 38.61 9.18
N GLY A 21 43.62 38.64 10.42
CA GLY A 21 43.01 38.04 11.60
C GLY A 21 41.84 38.86 12.14
N LEU A 22 40.87 38.15 12.73
CA LEU A 22 39.77 38.70 13.52
C LEU A 22 39.52 37.80 14.76
N PRO A 23 38.90 38.35 15.82
CA PRO A 23 39.23 38.04 17.21
C PRO A 23 38.48 36.85 17.81
N ARG A 24 39.04 36.33 18.92
CA ARG A 24 38.49 35.22 19.73
C ARG A 24 37.13 35.60 20.35
N GLY A 25 36.09 34.87 19.96
CA GLY A 25 34.80 34.84 20.66
C GLY A 25 34.77 33.83 21.83
N PRO A 26 33.80 33.94 22.76
CA PRO A 26 33.79 33.22 24.02
C PRO A 26 33.45 31.73 23.84
N GLY A 27 33.96 30.89 24.75
CA GLY A 27 33.88 29.43 24.71
C GLY A 27 32.46 28.85 24.79
N PRO A 28 32.30 27.54 24.49
CA PRO A 28 30.99 26.91 24.37
C PRO A 28 30.33 26.75 25.75
N GLY A 29 29.16 27.36 25.91
CA GLY A 29 28.24 27.06 27.01
C GLY A 29 27.56 25.68 26.82
N PRO A 30 26.95 25.13 27.88
CA PRO A 30 26.42 23.77 27.86
C PRO A 30 25.29 23.62 26.85
N ALA A 31 25.32 22.50 26.12
CA ALA A 31 24.36 22.14 25.10
C ALA A 31 22.92 22.23 25.64
N ARG A 32 22.12 23.14 25.05
CA ARG A 32 20.66 23.09 25.17
C ARG A 32 20.20 21.77 24.57
N GLN A 33 19.50 20.97 25.37
CA GLN A 33 18.73 19.82 24.89
C GLN A 33 17.88 20.26 23.71
N SER A 34 18.18 19.72 22.53
CA SER A 34 17.36 19.85 21.34
C SER A 34 15.99 19.26 21.63
N GLN A 35 14.97 20.12 21.72
CA GLN A 35 13.59 19.69 21.61
C GLN A 35 13.44 18.97 20.27
N PHE A 36 13.15 17.68 20.32
CA PHE A 36 12.77 16.89 19.16
C PHE A 36 11.55 17.55 18.50
N PRO A 37 11.50 17.61 17.16
CA PRO A 37 10.32 18.13 16.47
C PRO A 37 9.13 17.25 16.83
N SER A 38 8.04 17.89 17.25
CA SER A 38 6.72 17.26 17.33
C SER A 38 6.45 16.57 15.99
N VAL A 39 6.29 15.24 16.01
CA VAL A 39 5.80 14.47 14.86
C VAL A 39 4.49 15.11 14.43
N GLY A 40 4.53 15.83 13.30
CA GLY A 40 3.43 16.67 12.86
C GLY A 40 2.20 15.83 12.60
N VAL A 41 1.10 16.19 13.24
CA VAL A 41 -0.24 15.80 12.77
C VAL A 41 -0.35 16.29 11.32
N PRO A 42 -0.71 15.44 10.33
CA PRO A 42 -0.91 15.90 8.97
C PRO A 42 -1.91 17.06 8.96
N ALA A 43 -1.68 18.05 8.10
CA ALA A 43 -2.56 19.22 7.94
C ALA A 43 -4.03 18.77 7.94
N GLN A 44 -4.87 19.45 8.74
CA GLN A 44 -6.26 19.03 8.97
C GLN A 44 -6.98 18.79 7.63
N ASN A 45 -7.23 17.52 7.33
CA ASN A 45 -8.08 17.16 6.20
C ASN A 45 -9.47 17.76 6.49
N ARG A 46 -10.03 18.50 5.53
CA ARG A 46 -11.33 19.19 5.70
C ARG A 46 -12.50 18.26 6.04
N PHE A 47 -12.35 16.96 5.77
CA PHE A 47 -13.31 15.91 6.12
C PHE A 47 -13.20 15.47 7.59
N GLY A 48 -12.27 16.05 8.35
CA GLY A 48 -12.01 15.73 9.73
C GLY A 48 -11.43 14.32 9.93
N PRO A 49 -11.37 13.87 11.19
CA PRO A 49 -10.82 12.57 11.55
C PRO A 49 -11.78 11.44 11.12
N LEU A 50 -11.19 10.30 10.74
CA LEU A 50 -11.94 9.07 10.51
C LEU A 50 -12.56 8.62 11.83
N ARG A 51 -13.83 8.21 11.78
CA ARG A 51 -14.58 7.81 12.97
C ARG A 51 -15.49 6.64 12.69
N PHE A 52 -15.65 5.80 13.70
CA PHE A 52 -16.77 4.87 13.76
C PHE A 52 -18.08 5.64 13.66
N ARG A 53 -19.06 5.04 13.03
CA ARG A 53 -20.44 5.55 13.06
C ARG A 53 -21.05 5.39 14.44
N ARG A 54 -22.20 6.02 14.66
CA ARG A 54 -22.90 5.96 15.96
C ARG A 54 -23.35 4.55 16.33
N GLU A 55 -23.63 3.70 15.33
CA GLU A 55 -23.91 2.28 15.52
C GLU A 55 -22.65 1.44 15.84
N GLY A 56 -21.46 2.05 15.83
CA GLY A 56 -20.21 1.40 16.22
C GLY A 56 -19.54 0.60 15.12
N THR A 57 -19.83 0.87 13.84
CA THR A 57 -19.16 0.25 12.69
C THR A 57 -18.29 1.24 11.92
N PHE A 58 -17.25 0.73 11.28
CA PHE A 58 -16.42 1.43 10.30
C PHE A 58 -16.17 0.52 9.11
N HIS A 59 -16.44 0.98 7.90
CA HIS A 59 -16.39 0.17 6.70
C HIS A 59 -15.33 0.68 5.72
N VAL A 60 -14.44 -0.22 5.29
CA VAL A 60 -13.43 0.02 4.27
C VAL A 60 -13.75 -0.77 3.00
N SER A 61 -13.76 -0.10 1.85
CA SER A 61 -13.77 -0.75 0.54
C SER A 61 -12.37 -0.68 -0.07
N ILE A 62 -11.78 -1.84 -0.36
CA ILE A 62 -10.42 -1.98 -0.89
C ILE A 62 -10.50 -2.27 -2.39
N PHE A 63 -9.99 -1.35 -3.20
CA PHE A 63 -9.79 -1.53 -4.64
C PHE A 63 -8.29 -1.59 -4.92
N GLU A 64 -7.89 -2.43 -5.86
CA GLU A 64 -6.47 -2.70 -6.18
C GLU A 64 -6.36 -3.26 -7.59
N ASP A 65 -5.14 -3.23 -8.14
CA ASP A 65 -4.84 -3.77 -9.46
C ASP A 65 -5.78 -3.17 -10.52
N LEU A 66 -5.91 -1.84 -10.51
CA LEU A 66 -6.80 -1.10 -11.39
C LEU A 66 -6.22 -0.97 -12.80
N HIS A 67 -4.89 -0.85 -12.88
CA HIS A 67 -4.12 -0.83 -14.13
C HIS A 67 -4.62 0.16 -15.18
N PHE A 68 -4.92 1.40 -14.75
CA PHE A 68 -5.34 2.43 -15.69
C PHE A 68 -4.20 2.80 -16.66
N GLY A 69 -4.56 3.13 -17.89
CA GLY A 69 -3.60 3.60 -18.90
C GLY A 69 -2.82 2.48 -19.60
N GLU A 70 -3.24 1.23 -19.44
CA GLU A 70 -2.76 0.12 -20.26
C GLU A 70 -3.11 0.34 -21.74
N ASN A 71 -2.15 0.11 -22.65
CA ASN A 71 -2.32 0.31 -24.10
C ASN A 71 -3.01 1.66 -24.46
N ALA A 72 -2.55 2.76 -23.84
CA ALA A 72 -3.20 4.07 -23.91
C ALA A 72 -3.31 4.68 -25.33
N TRP A 73 -2.55 4.16 -26.30
CA TRP A 73 -2.50 4.64 -27.69
C TRP A 73 -3.52 3.96 -28.61
N GLU A 74 -4.13 2.84 -28.20
CA GLU A 74 -5.19 2.17 -28.96
C GLU A 74 -6.55 2.35 -28.29
N SER A 75 -7.66 2.21 -29.03
CA SER A 75 -9.00 2.36 -28.48
C SER A 75 -9.36 1.34 -27.39
N TRP A 76 -8.67 0.20 -27.35
CA TRP A 76 -8.92 -0.87 -26.39
C TRP A 76 -8.57 -0.45 -24.95
N GLY A 77 -7.42 0.19 -24.73
CA GLY A 77 -6.95 0.62 -23.41
C GLY A 77 -7.92 1.55 -22.67
N PRO A 78 -8.31 2.69 -23.28
CA PRO A 78 -9.28 3.61 -22.69
C PRO A 78 -10.66 2.99 -22.39
N GLN A 79 -11.07 1.96 -23.14
CA GLN A 79 -12.29 1.22 -22.82
C GLN A 79 -12.15 0.42 -21.52
N GLN A 80 -10.99 -0.19 -21.28
CA GLN A 80 -10.71 -0.86 -20.01
C GLN A 80 -10.88 0.11 -18.84
N ASP A 81 -10.27 1.28 -18.91
CA ASP A 81 -10.39 2.31 -17.88
C ASP A 81 -11.85 2.74 -17.63
N ILE A 82 -12.68 2.86 -18.70
CA ILE A 82 -14.11 3.20 -18.57
C ILE A 82 -14.84 2.09 -17.81
N HIS A 83 -14.55 0.82 -18.14
CA HIS A 83 -15.13 -0.32 -17.46
C HIS A 83 -14.65 -0.43 -16.00
N SER A 84 -13.37 -0.15 -15.72
CA SER A 84 -12.84 -0.06 -14.35
C SER A 84 -13.58 0.99 -13.53
N VAL A 85 -13.84 2.19 -14.09
CA VAL A 85 -14.65 3.22 -13.42
C VAL A 85 -16.05 2.69 -13.10
N LYS A 86 -16.68 1.97 -14.04
CA LYS A 86 -18.00 1.37 -13.81
C LYS A 86 -17.99 0.33 -12.69
N VAL A 87 -16.92 -0.45 -12.55
CA VAL A 87 -16.76 -1.38 -11.41
C VAL A 87 -16.71 -0.61 -10.09
N ILE A 88 -15.87 0.44 -10.00
CA ILE A 88 -15.77 1.28 -8.80
C ILE A 88 -17.14 1.88 -8.44
N GLU A 89 -17.85 2.44 -9.42
CA GLU A 89 -19.20 3.00 -9.22
C GLU A 89 -20.18 1.93 -8.73
N THR A 90 -20.24 0.79 -9.41
CA THR A 90 -21.18 -0.31 -9.09
C THR A 90 -20.99 -0.82 -7.66
N ILE A 91 -19.74 -1.00 -7.25
CA ILE A 91 -19.41 -1.50 -5.92
C ILE A 91 -19.73 -0.45 -4.86
N LEU A 92 -19.34 0.81 -5.06
CA LEU A 92 -19.65 1.87 -4.09
C LEU A 92 -21.16 2.15 -3.98
N ASP A 93 -21.94 1.89 -5.03
CA ASP A 93 -23.40 1.96 -4.99
C ASP A 93 -24.02 0.78 -4.24
N ALA A 94 -23.44 -0.42 -4.37
CA ALA A 94 -23.82 -1.60 -3.59
C ALA A 94 -23.39 -1.51 -2.11
N GLU A 95 -22.37 -0.70 -1.81
CA GLU A 95 -21.80 -0.50 -0.49
C GLU A 95 -21.96 0.97 -0.03
N PRO A 96 -23.19 1.50 0.10
CA PRO A 96 -23.44 2.90 0.49
C PRO A 96 -22.95 3.22 1.92
N ARG A 97 -22.56 2.17 2.64
CA ARG A 97 -22.00 2.21 3.98
C ARG A 97 -20.48 2.28 4.00
N THR A 98 -19.76 2.53 2.92
CA THR A 98 -18.31 2.75 2.95
C THR A 98 -17.95 4.05 3.69
N ASP A 99 -17.01 3.99 4.64
CA ASP A 99 -16.49 5.15 5.37
C ASP A 99 -15.11 5.62 4.85
N LEU A 100 -14.34 4.70 4.29
CA LEU A 100 -13.04 4.97 3.65
C LEU A 100 -12.86 4.04 2.45
N VAL A 101 -12.39 4.60 1.34
CA VAL A 101 -11.88 3.79 0.23
C VAL A 101 -10.37 3.60 0.40
N VAL A 102 -9.88 2.37 0.22
CA VAL A 102 -8.46 2.08 0.11
C VAL A 102 -8.13 1.73 -1.34
N LEU A 103 -7.12 2.38 -1.88
CA LEU A 103 -6.52 2.11 -3.19
C LEU A 103 -5.19 1.38 -2.97
N ASN A 104 -5.17 0.05 -3.06
CA ASN A 104 -4.06 -0.78 -2.56
C ASN A 104 -3.03 -1.17 -3.65
N GLY A 105 -2.54 -0.16 -4.40
CA GLY A 105 -1.49 -0.31 -5.40
C GLY A 105 -1.95 -0.77 -6.79
N ASP A 106 -1.01 -0.69 -7.73
CA ASP A 106 -1.18 -0.87 -9.17
C ASP A 106 -2.37 -0.08 -9.72
N LEU A 107 -2.37 1.21 -9.40
CA LEU A 107 -3.39 2.14 -9.85
C LEU A 107 -3.26 2.39 -11.35
N ILE A 108 -2.01 2.51 -11.82
CA ILE A 108 -1.66 2.89 -13.19
C ILE A 108 -0.63 1.90 -13.74
N THR A 109 -0.83 1.46 -14.98
CA THR A 109 0.15 0.65 -15.73
C THR A 109 1.26 1.56 -16.24
N GLY A 110 2.20 1.92 -15.36
CA GLY A 110 3.20 2.96 -15.60
C GLY A 110 4.01 2.80 -16.88
N GLU A 111 4.35 1.56 -17.24
CA GLU A 111 5.08 1.19 -18.45
C GLU A 111 4.33 1.44 -19.76
N ASN A 112 3.02 1.70 -19.71
CA ASN A 112 2.18 2.00 -20.88
C ASN A 112 1.71 3.45 -20.96
N THR A 113 2.07 4.26 -19.97
CA THR A 113 1.70 5.68 -19.92
C THR A 113 2.81 6.58 -20.44
N PHE A 114 2.47 7.83 -20.76
CA PHE A 114 3.42 8.85 -21.21
C PHE A 114 3.82 9.75 -20.04
N LEU A 115 5.08 10.19 -20.02
CA LEU A 115 5.64 11.00 -18.93
C LEU A 115 4.82 12.26 -18.65
N GLU A 116 4.27 12.88 -19.69
CA GLU A 116 3.57 14.16 -19.63
C GLU A 116 2.18 14.07 -18.98
N ASN A 117 1.57 12.89 -18.94
CA ASN A 117 0.18 12.73 -18.52
C ASN A 117 -0.12 11.46 -17.70
N SER A 118 0.88 10.66 -17.34
CA SER A 118 0.70 9.40 -16.60
C SER A 118 -0.13 9.58 -15.33
N THR A 119 0.11 10.65 -14.55
CA THR A 119 -0.64 10.92 -13.32
C THR A 119 -2.10 11.34 -13.55
N HIS A 120 -2.52 11.72 -14.76
CA HIS A 120 -3.90 12.15 -15.01
C HIS A 120 -4.93 11.02 -14.83
N TYR A 121 -4.50 9.76 -14.92
CA TYR A 121 -5.36 8.62 -14.64
C TYR A 121 -5.88 8.60 -13.19
N VAL A 122 -5.15 9.18 -12.23
CA VAL A 122 -5.60 9.35 -10.84
C VAL A 122 -6.94 10.07 -10.80
N ASP A 123 -7.15 11.11 -11.62
CA ASP A 123 -8.39 11.88 -11.61
C ASP A 123 -9.60 11.04 -12.02
N ARG A 124 -9.40 10.08 -12.94
CA ARG A 124 -10.45 9.15 -13.36
C ARG A 124 -10.75 8.14 -12.27
N ILE A 125 -9.72 7.60 -11.63
CA ILE A 125 -9.83 6.63 -10.53
C ILE A 125 -10.60 7.22 -9.34
N VAL A 126 -10.29 8.47 -8.95
CA VAL A 126 -10.87 9.07 -7.73
C VAL A 126 -12.21 9.74 -7.98
N ARG A 127 -12.60 9.99 -9.24
CA ARG A 127 -13.86 10.67 -9.59
C ARG A 127 -15.11 10.04 -8.95
N PRO A 128 -15.31 8.71 -8.94
CA PRO A 128 -16.43 8.08 -8.25
C PRO A 128 -16.47 8.38 -6.74
N MET A 129 -15.31 8.52 -6.10
CA MET A 129 -15.19 8.84 -4.66
C MET A 129 -15.53 10.31 -4.42
N LEU A 130 -15.02 11.21 -5.27
CA LEU A 130 -15.32 12.64 -5.22
C LEU A 130 -16.82 12.91 -5.35
N GLN A 131 -17.49 12.25 -6.30
CA GLN A 131 -18.94 12.39 -6.51
C GLN A 131 -19.78 11.91 -5.32
N ARG A 132 -19.28 10.93 -4.56
CA ARG A 132 -19.92 10.39 -3.35
C ARG A 132 -19.49 11.09 -2.07
N GLY A 133 -18.59 12.07 -2.15
CA GLY A 133 -18.03 12.76 -0.98
C GLY A 133 -17.17 11.85 -0.09
N LEU A 134 -16.66 10.73 -0.62
CA LEU A 134 -15.84 9.77 0.12
C LEU A 134 -14.38 10.22 0.13
N THR A 135 -13.71 9.97 1.25
CA THR A 135 -12.25 10.08 1.32
C THR A 135 -11.58 8.77 0.96
N TRP A 136 -10.34 8.83 0.48
CA TRP A 136 -9.56 7.63 0.19
C TRP A 136 -8.14 7.70 0.77
N ALA A 137 -7.50 6.54 0.85
CA ALA A 137 -6.12 6.36 1.26
C ALA A 137 -5.46 5.32 0.34
N SER A 138 -4.23 5.56 -0.09
CA SER A 138 -3.56 4.73 -1.08
C SER A 138 -2.28 4.09 -0.55
N THR A 139 -1.96 2.89 -1.02
CA THR A 139 -0.58 2.38 -1.19
C THR A 139 -0.26 2.36 -2.68
N TYR A 140 1.01 2.28 -3.05
CA TYR A 140 1.44 2.18 -4.45
C TYR A 140 2.09 0.84 -4.71
N GLY A 141 1.88 0.32 -5.92
CA GLY A 141 2.38 -0.96 -6.38
C GLY A 141 3.61 -0.87 -7.28
N ASN A 142 3.98 -1.99 -7.88
CA ASN A 142 5.13 -2.05 -8.77
C ASN A 142 4.87 -1.36 -10.12
N HIS A 143 3.64 -1.34 -10.63
CA HIS A 143 3.31 -0.62 -11.87
C HIS A 143 3.19 0.90 -11.68
N ASP A 144 2.98 1.35 -10.45
CA ASP A 144 2.98 2.77 -10.08
C ASP A 144 4.39 3.40 -10.07
N ASN A 145 5.43 2.59 -10.34
CA ASN A 145 6.83 2.99 -10.40
C ASN A 145 7.46 2.55 -11.72
N ASP A 146 7.62 3.46 -12.67
CA ASP A 146 8.27 3.18 -13.95
C ASP A 146 9.11 4.39 -14.43
N PHE A 147 9.67 4.31 -15.63
CA PHE A 147 10.41 5.37 -16.28
C PHE A 147 9.56 6.63 -16.51
N ASN A 148 8.25 6.48 -16.76
CA ASN A 148 7.31 7.56 -17.07
C ASN A 148 6.41 7.98 -15.89
N ILE A 149 6.51 7.31 -14.74
CA ILE A 149 5.69 7.62 -13.56
C ILE A 149 6.44 7.30 -12.27
N SER A 150 6.22 8.07 -11.22
CA SER A 150 6.74 7.76 -9.89
C SER A 150 5.63 7.84 -8.86
N ALA A 151 5.73 7.02 -7.81
CA ALA A 151 4.87 7.09 -6.64
C ALA A 151 4.76 8.51 -6.05
N SER A 152 5.85 9.29 -6.04
CA SER A 152 5.84 10.68 -5.57
C SER A 152 4.97 11.59 -6.45
N ALA A 153 4.98 11.36 -7.77
CA ALA A 153 4.14 12.12 -8.70
C ALA A 153 2.66 11.74 -8.56
N ILE A 154 2.36 10.46 -8.31
CA ILE A 154 1.00 10.00 -7.98
C ILE A 154 0.52 10.65 -6.68
N LEU A 155 1.32 10.62 -5.61
CA LEU A 155 0.99 11.30 -4.34
C LEU A 155 0.72 12.79 -4.53
N ALA A 156 1.57 13.48 -5.29
CA ALA A 156 1.38 14.90 -5.57
C ALA A 156 0.07 15.17 -6.33
N ARG A 157 -0.34 14.28 -7.24
CA ARG A 157 -1.64 14.39 -7.94
C ARG A 157 -2.82 14.12 -7.00
N GLU A 158 -2.75 13.09 -6.17
CA GLU A 158 -3.79 12.78 -5.19
C GLU A 158 -4.03 13.97 -4.24
N GLN A 159 -2.94 14.62 -3.79
CA GLN A 159 -3.00 15.77 -2.88
C GLN A 159 -3.60 17.04 -3.48
N LEU A 160 -3.85 17.10 -4.80
CA LEU A 160 -4.68 18.16 -5.40
C LEU A 160 -6.13 18.06 -4.94
N TRP A 161 -6.56 16.87 -4.49
CA TRP A 161 -7.91 16.61 -4.04
C TRP A 161 -7.96 16.59 -2.51
N PRO A 162 -8.82 17.41 -1.88
CA PRO A 162 -8.93 17.46 -0.42
C PRO A 162 -9.52 16.19 0.22
N ASN A 163 -10.05 15.28 -0.60
CA ASN A 163 -10.56 13.98 -0.19
C ASN A 163 -9.43 12.96 0.06
N ALA A 164 -8.23 13.20 -0.49
CA ALA A 164 -7.08 12.33 -0.29
C ALA A 164 -6.63 12.35 1.19
N ARG A 165 -6.39 11.17 1.74
CA ARG A 165 -5.76 10.96 3.06
C ARG A 165 -4.37 10.36 2.96
N THR A 166 -3.92 9.99 1.75
CA THR A 166 -2.57 9.48 1.50
C THR A 166 -1.52 10.51 1.90
N THR A 167 -0.50 10.06 2.63
CA THR A 167 0.60 10.93 3.06
C THR A 167 1.90 10.13 3.14
N GLN A 168 2.99 10.83 3.39
CA GLN A 168 4.33 10.28 3.53
C GLN A 168 4.87 10.62 4.93
N MET A 169 4.88 9.64 5.83
CA MET A 169 5.42 9.79 7.20
C MET A 169 6.87 9.29 7.33
N VAL A 170 7.42 8.67 6.28
CA VAL A 170 8.83 8.27 6.17
C VAL A 170 9.46 9.04 5.00
N SER A 171 10.32 10.01 5.30
CA SER A 171 10.86 10.94 4.29
C SER A 171 12.12 10.45 3.56
N ASP A 172 12.58 9.23 3.84
CA ASP A 172 13.78 8.69 3.21
C ASP A 172 13.48 8.26 1.75
N PRO A 173 14.21 8.77 0.74
CA PRO A 173 13.96 8.46 -0.67
C PRO A 173 14.00 6.95 -1.00
N GLY A 174 14.76 6.16 -0.25
CA GLY A 174 14.87 4.72 -0.47
C GLY A 174 13.80 3.88 0.24
N ALA A 175 12.96 4.50 1.08
CA ALA A 175 11.95 3.82 1.88
C ALA A 175 10.60 3.60 1.16
N GLY A 176 10.39 4.25 0.01
CA GLY A 176 9.07 4.37 -0.61
C GLY A 176 8.31 5.60 -0.11
N VAL A 177 7.18 5.89 -0.74
CA VAL A 177 6.41 7.12 -0.61
C VAL A 177 5.21 6.95 0.32
N SER A 178 4.36 5.94 0.09
CA SER A 178 3.07 5.78 0.77
C SER A 178 3.18 5.04 2.12
N ASN A 179 4.11 5.46 2.98
CA ASN A 179 4.33 4.89 4.32
C ASN A 179 3.72 5.79 5.40
N TYR A 180 2.57 5.41 5.96
CA TYR A 180 1.82 6.23 6.93
C TYR A 180 0.78 5.42 7.71
N TYR A 181 0.09 6.07 8.64
CA TYR A 181 -1.06 5.49 9.30
C TYR A 181 -2.20 6.49 9.42
N LEU A 182 -3.43 5.98 9.50
CA LEU A 182 -4.63 6.75 9.77
C LEU A 182 -5.31 6.25 11.06
N PRO A 183 -5.49 7.11 12.07
CA PRO A 183 -6.26 6.77 13.25
C PRO A 183 -7.76 6.87 12.97
N VAL A 184 -8.52 5.89 13.46
CA VAL A 184 -9.99 5.89 13.45
C VAL A 184 -10.47 5.98 14.90
N TYR A 185 -11.30 6.98 15.20
CA TYR A 185 -11.75 7.29 16.55
C TYR A 185 -13.21 6.88 16.79
N ALA A 186 -13.64 6.85 18.06
CA ALA A 186 -15.06 6.71 18.39
C ALA A 186 -15.90 7.86 17.79
N ALA A 187 -17.20 7.62 17.60
CA ALA A 187 -18.11 8.53 16.90
C ALA A 187 -18.17 9.94 17.50
N ASP A 188 -18.09 10.03 18.82
CA ASP A 188 -18.14 11.24 19.65
C ASP A 188 -16.75 11.83 19.96
N CYS A 189 -15.69 11.22 19.44
CA CYS A 189 -14.32 11.62 19.69
C CYS A 189 -13.89 12.67 18.67
N HIS A 190 -13.70 13.91 19.12
CA HIS A 190 -13.29 15.04 18.29
C HIS A 190 -11.86 15.49 18.66
N PRO A 191 -10.81 14.83 18.13
CA PRO A 191 -9.41 15.15 18.47
C PRO A 191 -9.04 16.60 18.16
N ASP A 192 -9.63 17.19 17.12
CA ASP A 192 -9.37 18.56 16.67
C ASP A 192 -10.02 19.65 17.55
N GLN A 193 -10.95 19.30 18.44
CA GLN A 193 -11.76 20.30 19.14
C GLN A 193 -11.26 20.69 20.54
N HIS A 194 -10.09 20.20 21.00
CA HIS A 194 -9.42 20.55 22.27
C HIS A 194 -10.28 20.56 23.56
N ARG A 195 -11.57 20.19 23.52
CA ARG A 195 -12.54 20.48 24.59
C ARG A 195 -12.79 19.34 25.56
N HIS A 196 -12.44 18.10 25.23
CA HIS A 196 -12.68 16.96 26.11
C HIS A 196 -11.49 16.01 26.16
N GLY A 197 -11.13 15.59 27.37
CA GLY A 197 -9.92 14.83 27.68
C GLY A 197 -9.77 13.57 26.83
N GLY A 198 -8.53 13.36 26.36
CA GLY A 198 -8.01 12.03 26.02
C GLY A 198 -8.66 11.30 24.84
N CYS A 199 -9.09 11.98 23.78
CA CYS A 199 -9.54 11.32 22.56
C CYS A 199 -8.41 10.40 22.01
N ARG A 200 -8.68 9.09 21.94
CA ARG A 200 -7.73 8.04 21.55
C ARG A 200 -8.28 7.24 20.37
N PRO A 201 -7.43 6.80 19.42
CA PRO A 201 -7.89 5.95 18.33
C PRO A 201 -8.42 4.61 18.86
N GLU A 202 -9.52 4.14 18.27
CA GLU A 202 -10.05 2.80 18.49
C GLU A 202 -9.44 1.78 17.53
N LEU A 203 -9.03 2.24 16.34
CA LEU A 203 -8.41 1.43 15.29
C LEU A 203 -7.29 2.24 14.61
N LEU A 204 -6.22 1.56 14.23
CA LEU A 204 -5.15 2.10 13.38
C LEU A 204 -5.16 1.42 12.01
N LEU A 205 -5.15 2.21 10.95
CA LEU A 205 -4.97 1.72 9.58
C LEU A 205 -3.53 2.03 9.17
N TRP A 206 -2.72 1.00 8.91
CA TRP A 206 -1.31 1.11 8.53
C TRP A 206 -1.13 0.89 7.04
N PHE A 207 -0.37 1.75 6.38
CA PHE A 207 -0.11 1.71 4.94
C PHE A 207 1.39 1.59 4.73
N PHE A 208 1.78 0.56 3.98
CA PHE A 208 3.18 0.23 3.72
C PHE A 208 3.45 0.22 2.22
N ASP A 209 4.53 0.89 1.82
CA ASP A 209 5.00 0.92 0.44
C ASP A 209 6.00 -0.23 0.22
N SER A 210 5.54 -1.29 -0.46
CA SER A 210 6.39 -2.40 -0.89
C SER A 210 7.26 -2.06 -2.10
N ARG A 211 7.07 -0.89 -2.73
CA ARG A 211 7.82 -0.41 -3.89
C ARG A 211 7.67 -1.38 -5.08
N GLY A 212 8.76 -1.67 -5.78
CA GLY A 212 8.79 -2.49 -7.00
C GLY A 212 8.78 -1.65 -8.28
N GLY A 213 8.82 -2.34 -9.43
CA GLY A 213 8.90 -1.69 -10.75
C GLY A 213 10.29 -1.20 -11.11
N PHE A 214 10.39 0.01 -11.63
CA PHE A 214 11.65 0.63 -12.08
C PHE A 214 11.89 2.00 -11.45
N GLU A 215 13.16 2.40 -11.40
CA GLU A 215 13.56 3.72 -10.95
C GLU A 215 13.19 4.79 -11.98
N PHE A 216 12.58 5.87 -11.49
CA PHE A 216 12.09 6.96 -12.33
C PHE A 216 13.22 7.61 -13.12
N GLN A 217 13.08 7.66 -14.44
CA GLN A 217 14.04 8.23 -15.39
C GLN A 217 15.48 7.70 -15.29
N GLN A 218 15.69 6.51 -14.72
CA GLN A 218 17.03 5.92 -14.59
C GLN A 218 17.21 4.74 -15.54
N ARG A 219 18.35 4.74 -16.22
CA ARG A 219 18.83 3.65 -17.07
C ARG A 219 20.24 3.25 -16.68
N ASP A 220 20.53 1.96 -16.81
CA ASP A 220 21.88 1.45 -16.70
C ASP A 220 22.76 2.08 -17.79
N PRO A 221 23.88 2.75 -17.45
CA PRO A 221 24.71 3.41 -18.46
C PRO A 221 25.41 2.46 -19.44
N ALA A 222 25.59 1.19 -19.07
CA ALA A 222 26.25 0.19 -19.89
C ALA A 222 25.28 -0.55 -20.83
N THR A 223 24.06 -0.87 -20.36
CA THR A 223 23.08 -1.63 -21.18
C THR A 223 21.98 -0.76 -21.77
N GLY A 224 21.68 0.40 -21.18
CA GLY A 224 20.54 1.25 -21.54
C GLY A 224 19.20 0.79 -20.99
N ASP A 225 19.17 -0.32 -20.25
CA ASP A 225 17.96 -0.87 -19.64
C ASP A 225 17.47 -0.02 -18.48
N ARG A 226 16.17 -0.08 -18.18
CA ARG A 226 15.60 0.58 -17.00
C ARG A 226 16.19 -0.05 -15.73
N VAL A 227 16.53 0.77 -14.74
CA VAL A 227 17.06 0.28 -13.46
C VAL A 227 15.90 -0.25 -12.60
N GLY A 228 15.95 -1.52 -12.21
CA GLY A 228 14.91 -2.13 -11.37
C GLY A 228 14.86 -1.52 -9.97
N LYS A 229 13.65 -1.33 -9.45
CA LYS A 229 13.38 -0.81 -8.11
C LYS A 229 13.12 -1.97 -7.15
N ARG A 230 13.66 -1.86 -5.93
CA ARG A 230 13.49 -2.86 -4.86
C ARG A 230 12.00 -3.05 -4.56
N ASN A 231 11.55 -4.27 -4.31
CA ASN A 231 10.15 -4.68 -4.19
C ASN A 231 9.82 -5.35 -2.83
N TRP A 232 10.17 -4.67 -1.73
CA TRP A 232 9.76 -5.08 -0.37
C TRP A 232 9.51 -3.86 0.50
N VAL A 233 8.95 -3.99 1.69
CA VAL A 233 8.93 -2.89 2.68
C VAL A 233 10.34 -2.68 3.25
N ASP A 234 10.88 -1.47 3.13
CA ASP A 234 12.26 -1.16 3.55
C ASP A 234 12.43 -1.20 5.09
N ALA A 235 13.61 -1.59 5.57
CA ALA A 235 13.88 -1.71 7.01
C ALA A 235 13.67 -0.39 7.77
N ARG A 236 13.88 0.77 7.13
CA ARG A 236 13.60 2.08 7.76
C ARG A 236 12.11 2.29 8.02
N VAL A 237 11.24 1.76 7.16
CA VAL A 237 9.79 1.76 7.38
C VAL A 237 9.44 0.84 8.53
N VAL A 238 10.09 -0.32 8.63
CA VAL A 238 9.91 -1.25 9.76
C VAL A 238 10.29 -0.58 11.09
N ASP A 239 11.42 0.10 11.13
CA ASP A 239 11.85 0.84 12.32
C ASP A 239 10.84 1.94 12.67
N TRP A 240 10.43 2.74 11.69
CA TRP A 240 9.39 3.76 11.88
C TRP A 240 8.09 3.17 12.44
N PHE A 241 7.61 2.07 11.88
CA PHE A 241 6.38 1.41 12.31
C PHE A 241 6.46 0.96 13.76
N ARG A 242 7.53 0.26 14.14
CA ARG A 242 7.73 -0.23 15.52
C ARG A 242 7.81 0.92 16.52
N HIS A 243 8.56 1.97 16.20
CA HIS A 243 8.70 3.14 17.07
C HIS A 243 7.37 3.89 17.20
N THR A 244 6.66 4.10 16.09
CA THR A 244 5.38 4.83 16.04
C THR A 244 4.28 4.06 16.76
N ASN A 245 4.14 2.75 16.52
CA ASN A 245 3.18 1.91 17.23
C ASN A 245 3.42 1.95 18.75
N ALA A 246 4.68 1.80 19.19
CA ALA A 246 5.01 1.87 20.61
C ALA A 246 4.72 3.25 21.22
N GLN A 247 4.91 4.35 20.47
CA GLN A 247 4.52 5.69 20.90
C GLN A 247 3.00 5.83 21.04
N LEU A 248 2.23 5.35 20.07
CA LEU A 248 0.77 5.39 20.09
C LEU A 248 0.19 4.59 21.25
N VAL A 249 0.72 3.39 21.52
CA VAL A 249 0.33 2.56 22.67
C VAL A 249 0.66 3.25 23.99
N ARG A 250 1.84 3.88 24.12
CA ARG A 250 2.18 4.68 25.31
C ARG A 250 1.24 5.87 25.49
N ALA A 251 0.94 6.60 24.42
CA ALA A 251 -0.02 7.70 24.45
C ALA A 251 -1.45 7.23 24.80
N ALA A 252 -1.79 5.99 24.43
CA ALA A 252 -3.00 5.30 24.82
C ALA A 252 -2.92 4.63 26.21
N GLY A 253 -1.96 5.02 27.06
CA GLY A 253 -1.86 4.54 28.44
C GLY A 253 -1.53 3.06 28.56
N GLY A 254 -0.81 2.51 27.58
CA GLY A 254 -0.46 1.09 27.51
C GLY A 254 -1.54 0.22 26.86
N ARG A 255 -2.68 0.77 26.46
CA ARG A 255 -3.71 0.01 25.75
C ARG A 255 -3.21 -0.36 24.35
N VAL A 256 -3.25 -1.65 24.02
CA VAL A 256 -3.08 -2.12 22.64
C VAL A 256 -4.23 -1.57 21.79
N ILE A 257 -3.88 -0.89 20.69
CA ILE A 257 -4.85 -0.37 19.74
C ILE A 257 -4.93 -1.37 18.58
N PRO A 258 -6.10 -1.98 18.32
CA PRO A 258 -6.29 -2.84 17.16
C PRO A 258 -5.87 -2.16 15.86
N GLY A 259 -5.36 -2.94 14.91
CA GLY A 259 -4.88 -2.44 13.63
C GLY A 259 -5.22 -3.33 12.45
N LEU A 260 -5.36 -2.69 11.29
CA LEU A 260 -5.36 -3.31 9.97
C LEU A 260 -4.21 -2.71 9.17
N ALA A 261 -3.61 -3.50 8.29
CA ALA A 261 -2.52 -3.07 7.43
C ALA A 261 -2.81 -3.31 5.96
N PHE A 262 -2.21 -2.48 5.11
CA PHE A 262 -2.29 -2.53 3.67
C PHE A 262 -0.89 -2.45 3.08
N VAL A 263 -0.58 -3.34 2.16
CA VAL A 263 0.66 -3.38 1.37
C VAL A 263 0.27 -3.89 -0.02
N HIS A 264 0.97 -3.51 -1.07
CA HIS A 264 0.60 -4.00 -2.40
C HIS A 264 1.13 -5.42 -2.65
N ILE A 265 2.45 -5.60 -2.62
CA ILE A 265 3.09 -6.90 -2.89
C ILE A 265 3.03 -7.79 -1.64
N PRO A 266 2.53 -9.03 -1.74
CA PRO A 266 2.37 -9.93 -0.60
C PRO A 266 3.72 -10.39 -0.03
N THR A 267 3.77 -10.65 1.28
CA THR A 267 5.00 -11.13 1.93
C THR A 267 5.39 -12.55 1.52
N ASN A 268 6.65 -12.95 1.74
CA ASN A 268 7.07 -14.34 1.53
C ASN A 268 6.29 -15.36 2.41
N ALA A 269 5.69 -14.92 3.51
CA ALA A 269 4.78 -15.74 4.31
C ALA A 269 3.53 -16.15 3.52
N SER A 270 3.00 -15.28 2.66
CA SER A 270 1.84 -15.58 1.81
C SER A 270 2.17 -16.73 0.85
N LEU A 271 3.34 -16.69 0.20
CA LEU A 271 3.81 -17.77 -0.68
C LEU A 271 3.96 -19.09 0.09
N ALA A 272 4.57 -19.05 1.27
CA ALA A 272 4.74 -20.25 2.09
C ALA A 272 3.40 -20.86 2.54
N LEU A 273 2.38 -20.03 2.79
CA LEU A 273 1.02 -20.49 3.08
C LEU A 273 0.34 -21.09 1.84
N GLN A 274 0.48 -20.47 0.67
CA GLN A 274 -0.01 -21.02 -0.59
C GLN A 274 0.60 -22.41 -0.86
N GLN A 275 1.91 -22.57 -0.65
CA GLN A 275 2.61 -23.84 -0.79
C GLN A 275 2.17 -24.90 0.24
N LYS A 276 1.80 -24.47 1.45
CA LYS A 276 1.21 -25.35 2.46
C LYS A 276 -0.20 -25.83 2.06
N GLY A 277 -0.91 -25.03 1.28
CA GLY A 277 -2.22 -25.33 0.70
C GLY A 277 -3.33 -24.46 1.27
N VAL A 278 -4.11 -23.87 0.36
CA VAL A 278 -5.32 -23.07 0.63
C VAL A 278 -6.54 -23.98 0.53
N ASP A 279 -7.27 -24.17 1.62
CA ASP A 279 -8.50 -24.97 1.63
C ASP A 279 -9.69 -24.06 1.26
N PRO A 280 -10.43 -24.35 0.18
CA PRO A 280 -11.51 -23.49 -0.29
C PRO A 280 -12.68 -23.34 0.70
N HIS A 281 -12.76 -24.18 1.74
CA HIS A 281 -13.79 -24.13 2.77
C HIS A 281 -13.30 -23.60 4.11
N ARG A 282 -11.98 -23.42 4.30
CA ARG A 282 -11.42 -22.79 5.51
C ARG A 282 -10.77 -21.43 5.23
N GLN A 283 -10.36 -21.22 3.98
CA GLN A 283 -9.82 -20.01 3.40
C GLN A 283 -10.55 -19.74 2.06
N PRO A 284 -11.87 -19.47 2.07
CA PRO A 284 -12.63 -19.28 0.85
C PRO A 284 -12.07 -18.10 0.05
N GLY A 285 -11.71 -18.36 -1.20
CA GLY A 285 -11.08 -17.43 -2.12
C GLY A 285 -10.58 -18.18 -3.35
N ILE A 286 -10.25 -17.43 -4.39
CA ILE A 286 -9.59 -17.94 -5.59
C ILE A 286 -8.09 -18.05 -5.28
N ASP A 287 -7.43 -19.09 -5.77
CA ASP A 287 -6.00 -19.39 -5.54
C ASP A 287 -5.40 -19.88 -6.87
N ASP A 288 -5.42 -19.01 -7.88
CA ASP A 288 -5.08 -19.35 -9.27
C ASP A 288 -3.67 -18.88 -9.66
N ASP A 289 -3.10 -17.86 -9.02
CA ASP A 289 -1.74 -17.38 -9.30
C ASP A 289 -0.71 -18.23 -8.56
N LYS A 290 -0.23 -19.28 -9.24
CA LYS A 290 0.63 -20.32 -8.65
C LYS A 290 1.95 -20.50 -9.39
N PRO A 291 3.10 -20.28 -8.72
CA PRO A 291 3.24 -19.66 -7.39
C PRO A 291 2.91 -18.16 -7.43
N LEU A 292 2.38 -17.64 -6.33
CA LEU A 292 2.15 -16.19 -6.17
C LEU A 292 3.48 -15.41 -6.13
N ALA A 293 3.44 -14.13 -6.50
CA ALA A 293 4.60 -13.25 -6.58
C ALA A 293 4.81 -12.46 -5.27
N GLN A 294 5.74 -12.95 -4.45
CA GLN A 294 6.04 -12.35 -3.15
C GLN A 294 7.04 -11.20 -3.21
N GLN A 295 7.10 -10.41 -2.13
CA GLN A 295 8.13 -9.40 -1.91
C GLN A 295 9.54 -9.98 -2.04
N ALA A 296 10.45 -9.17 -2.56
CA ALA A 296 11.83 -9.56 -2.87
C ALA A 296 11.97 -10.63 -3.97
N GLN A 297 10.89 -11.00 -4.68
CA GLN A 297 11.01 -11.83 -5.87
C GLN A 297 11.93 -11.14 -6.88
N GLY A 298 12.91 -11.90 -7.36
CA GLY A 298 13.91 -11.43 -8.32
C GLY A 298 15.13 -10.71 -7.72
N TRP A 299 15.20 -10.61 -6.39
CA TRP A 299 16.30 -9.97 -5.68
C TRP A 299 17.09 -10.95 -4.82
N CYS A 300 18.40 -10.98 -5.04
CA CYS A 300 19.31 -11.94 -4.43
C CYS A 300 19.73 -11.53 -3.01
N PRO A 301 20.27 -12.45 -2.20
CA PRO A 301 20.72 -12.15 -0.83
C PRO A 301 21.73 -10.99 -0.74
N ASP A 302 22.58 -10.83 -1.76
CA ASP A 302 23.54 -9.72 -1.89
C ASP A 302 22.93 -8.41 -2.43
N ARG A 303 21.61 -8.41 -2.66
CA ARG A 303 20.77 -7.33 -3.20
C ARG A 303 21.00 -7.03 -4.68
N ALA A 304 21.66 -7.92 -5.43
CA ALA A 304 21.62 -7.87 -6.88
C ALA A 304 20.21 -8.17 -7.38
N ASN A 305 19.83 -7.57 -8.51
CA ASN A 305 18.64 -7.91 -9.27
C ASN A 305 19.09 -8.79 -10.44
N ASP A 306 18.86 -10.10 -10.35
CA ASP A 306 19.23 -11.06 -11.42
C ASP A 306 18.00 -11.63 -12.16
N GLY A 307 16.84 -11.02 -11.93
CA GLY A 307 15.54 -11.61 -12.27
C GLY A 307 15.22 -12.76 -11.32
N SER A 308 14.30 -13.65 -11.70
CA SER A 308 13.90 -14.80 -10.88
C SER A 308 14.95 -15.95 -10.87
N ARG A 309 16.24 -15.65 -11.04
CA ARG A 309 17.32 -16.66 -11.21
C ARG A 309 18.00 -17.03 -9.90
N CYS A 310 18.05 -16.14 -8.93
CA CYS A 310 18.52 -16.47 -7.59
C CYS A 310 17.39 -16.87 -6.63
N ALA A 311 17.78 -17.57 -5.56
CA ALA A 311 16.88 -17.89 -4.47
C ALA A 311 16.49 -16.62 -3.70
N TYR A 312 15.26 -16.63 -3.14
CA TYR A 312 14.76 -15.60 -2.25
C TYR A 312 15.77 -15.28 -1.13
N GLY A 313 16.06 -13.99 -0.94
CA GLY A 313 17.15 -13.51 -0.08
C GLY A 313 16.75 -13.06 1.32
N GLY A 314 15.48 -13.14 1.70
CA GLY A 314 15.05 -12.77 3.06
C GLY A 314 14.90 -11.26 3.31
N GLN A 315 14.83 -10.44 2.26
CA GLN A 315 14.88 -8.97 2.38
C GLN A 315 13.66 -8.39 3.10
N ASP A 316 12.50 -9.07 3.05
CA ASP A 316 11.29 -8.71 3.78
C ASP A 316 11.15 -9.40 5.16
N VAL A 317 12.15 -10.19 5.61
CA VAL A 317 12.16 -10.79 6.96
C VAL A 317 11.92 -9.75 8.07
N PRO A 318 12.55 -8.56 8.07
CA PRO A 318 12.26 -7.55 9.09
C PRO A 318 10.80 -7.10 9.10
N PHE A 319 10.17 -6.99 7.92
CA PHE A 319 8.77 -6.61 7.82
C PHE A 319 7.84 -7.72 8.34
N MET A 320 8.09 -8.97 7.92
CA MET A 320 7.37 -10.14 8.43
C MET A 320 7.48 -10.26 9.96
N GLN A 321 8.67 -10.05 10.54
CA GLN A 321 8.85 -10.02 11.99
C GLN A 321 8.03 -8.92 12.66
N ALA A 322 7.97 -7.73 12.05
CA ALA A 322 7.25 -6.59 12.62
C ALA A 322 5.74 -6.81 12.61
N ILE A 323 5.17 -7.29 11.50
CA ILE A 323 3.72 -7.56 11.43
C ILE A 323 3.33 -8.74 12.34
N ALA A 324 4.15 -9.80 12.41
CA ALA A 324 3.87 -10.93 13.29
C ALA A 324 4.01 -10.56 14.77
N SER A 325 4.98 -9.72 15.15
CA SER A 325 5.19 -9.40 16.57
C SER A 325 4.37 -8.23 17.11
N THR A 326 3.61 -7.51 16.27
CA THR A 326 2.84 -6.33 16.71
C THR A 326 1.50 -6.75 17.33
N PRO A 327 1.28 -6.53 18.64
CA PRO A 327 0.01 -6.87 19.28
C PRO A 327 -1.14 -6.06 18.69
N GLY A 328 -2.27 -6.73 18.45
CA GLY A 328 -3.49 -6.10 17.95
C GLY A 328 -3.53 -5.89 16.43
N LEU A 329 -2.47 -6.19 15.68
CA LEU A 329 -2.53 -6.21 14.22
C LEU A 329 -3.32 -7.45 13.76
N MET A 330 -4.52 -7.24 13.23
CA MET A 330 -5.47 -8.32 12.94
C MET A 330 -5.29 -8.91 11.54
N ALA A 331 -5.03 -8.06 10.55
CA ALA A 331 -4.89 -8.47 9.16
C ALA A 331 -3.96 -7.53 8.37
N LEU A 332 -3.31 -8.11 7.35
CA LEU A 332 -2.57 -7.43 6.29
C LEU A 332 -3.23 -7.76 4.94
N PHE A 333 -3.68 -6.75 4.21
CA PHE A 333 -4.30 -6.88 2.90
C PHE A 333 -3.29 -6.56 1.78
N SER A 334 -3.24 -7.41 0.76
CA SER A 334 -2.40 -7.33 -0.43
C SER A 334 -3.21 -7.45 -1.72
N GLY A 335 -2.69 -6.92 -2.83
CA GLY A 335 -3.19 -7.14 -4.18
C GLY A 335 -2.16 -7.92 -4.98
N HIS A 336 -1.72 -7.38 -6.11
CA HIS A 336 -0.58 -7.83 -6.93
C HIS A 336 -0.82 -9.13 -7.71
N ASP A 337 -1.25 -10.19 -7.03
CA ASP A 337 -1.64 -11.46 -7.64
C ASP A 337 -3.14 -11.43 -7.94
N HIS A 338 -3.51 -11.13 -9.19
CA HIS A 338 -4.88 -10.81 -9.60
C HIS A 338 -5.87 -11.98 -9.45
N GLY A 339 -5.34 -13.20 -9.43
CA GLY A 339 -6.05 -14.46 -9.30
C GLY A 339 -6.15 -15.00 -7.89
N ASP A 340 -5.64 -14.28 -6.89
CA ASP A 340 -5.71 -14.70 -5.49
C ASP A 340 -6.67 -13.82 -4.71
N THR A 341 -7.58 -14.42 -3.93
CA THR A 341 -8.61 -13.67 -3.17
C THR A 341 -8.91 -14.26 -1.79
N TRP A 342 -8.05 -15.13 -1.28
CA TRP A 342 -8.21 -15.77 0.02
C TRP A 342 -7.60 -14.95 1.16
N CYS A 343 -8.03 -15.26 2.39
CA CYS A 343 -7.34 -14.86 3.61
C CYS A 343 -6.77 -16.11 4.29
N TYR A 344 -5.61 -16.00 4.95
CA TYR A 344 -4.99 -17.11 5.66
C TYR A 344 -4.43 -16.64 7.00
N LYS A 345 -4.82 -17.30 8.09
CA LYS A 345 -4.26 -17.03 9.42
C LYS A 345 -2.85 -17.61 9.53
N TRP A 346 -1.86 -16.74 9.68
CA TRP A 346 -0.47 -17.14 9.82
C TRP A 346 -0.14 -17.47 11.28
N GLU A 347 -0.13 -18.76 11.61
CA GLU A 347 0.27 -19.28 12.92
C GLU A 347 1.44 -20.25 12.79
N GLY A 348 2.41 -20.12 13.69
CA GLY A 348 3.56 -21.00 13.76
C GLY A 348 4.62 -20.73 12.69
N LEU A 349 5.71 -21.49 12.77
CA LEU A 349 6.78 -21.45 11.79
C LEU A 349 6.36 -22.25 10.53
N LEU A 350 6.46 -21.62 9.36
CA LEU A 350 6.19 -22.27 8.07
C LEU A 350 7.48 -22.86 7.47
N PRO A 351 7.39 -23.89 6.62
CA PRO A 351 8.55 -24.47 5.94
C PRO A 351 9.36 -23.41 5.18
N GLY A 352 10.69 -23.46 5.30
CA GLY A 352 11.59 -22.53 4.60
C GLY A 352 11.62 -21.11 5.16
N MET A 353 10.91 -20.81 6.26
CA MET A 353 10.89 -19.50 6.89
C MET A 353 11.72 -19.45 8.18
N THR A 354 12.06 -18.23 8.59
CA THR A 354 12.75 -17.92 9.86
C THR A 354 11.89 -17.12 10.83
N VAL A 355 10.67 -16.74 10.41
CA VAL A 355 9.73 -15.95 11.19
C VAL A 355 8.53 -16.83 11.50
N GLU A 356 8.12 -16.83 12.77
CA GLU A 356 6.92 -17.51 13.25
C GLU A 356 5.72 -16.56 13.22
N GLY A 357 4.60 -17.05 12.71
CA GLY A 357 3.34 -16.32 12.70
C GLY A 357 2.67 -16.33 14.07
N SER A 358 2.01 -15.23 14.42
CA SER A 358 1.35 -15.02 15.71
C SER A 358 -0.18 -15.00 15.63
N GLY A 359 -0.76 -15.29 14.47
CA GLY A 359 -2.20 -15.25 14.20
C GLY A 359 -2.68 -14.05 13.38
N VAL A 360 -1.77 -13.23 12.82
CA VAL A 360 -2.14 -12.20 11.84
C VAL A 360 -2.70 -12.86 10.57
N ASN A 361 -3.79 -12.32 10.03
CA ASN A 361 -4.38 -12.82 8.79
C ASN A 361 -3.72 -12.13 7.59
N LEU A 362 -3.22 -12.91 6.64
CA LEU A 362 -2.69 -12.42 5.36
C LEU A 362 -3.79 -12.60 4.32
N CYS A 363 -4.22 -11.51 3.71
CA CYS A 363 -5.40 -11.48 2.84
C CYS A 363 -5.07 -10.88 1.48
N PHE A 364 -5.60 -11.47 0.42
CA PHE A 364 -5.66 -10.85 -0.89
C PHE A 364 -7.02 -10.17 -1.08
N GLY A 365 -7.07 -9.00 -1.72
CA GLY A 365 -8.34 -8.41 -2.11
C GLY A 365 -8.87 -9.06 -3.40
N GLN A 366 -9.41 -8.25 -4.31
CA GLN A 366 -9.99 -8.71 -5.56
C GLN A 366 -9.53 -7.76 -6.65
N HIS A 367 -8.97 -8.32 -7.72
CA HIS A 367 -8.61 -7.56 -8.91
C HIS A 367 -9.78 -6.70 -9.38
N SER A 368 -9.61 -5.38 -9.30
CA SER A 368 -10.71 -4.42 -9.41
C SER A 368 -10.83 -3.81 -10.81
N GLY A 369 -9.71 -3.66 -11.51
CA GLY A 369 -9.66 -3.03 -12.83
C GLY A 369 -9.95 -4.00 -13.97
N TYR A 370 -10.38 -3.49 -15.12
CA TYR A 370 -10.38 -4.27 -16.36
C TYR A 370 -9.01 -4.33 -17.03
N GLY A 371 -8.11 -3.39 -16.73
CA GLY A 371 -6.70 -3.49 -17.12
C GLY A 371 -5.95 -4.52 -16.27
N GLY A 372 -4.70 -4.80 -16.63
CA GLY A 372 -3.89 -5.83 -15.98
C GLY A 372 -4.25 -7.24 -16.48
N TYR A 373 -3.54 -8.26 -15.98
CA TYR A 373 -3.73 -9.61 -16.49
C TYR A 373 -4.95 -10.32 -15.89
N GLY A 374 -5.49 -11.28 -16.63
CA GLY A 374 -6.52 -12.18 -16.16
C GLY A 374 -7.96 -11.71 -16.35
N SER A 375 -8.89 -12.65 -16.19
CA SER A 375 -10.32 -12.45 -16.49
C SER A 375 -11.23 -12.78 -15.30
N TRP A 376 -10.69 -12.94 -14.09
CA TRP A 376 -11.50 -13.13 -12.88
C TRP A 376 -12.54 -12.02 -12.74
N ILE A 377 -13.74 -12.36 -12.29
CA ILE A 377 -14.81 -11.36 -12.13
C ILE A 377 -14.31 -10.18 -11.28
N ARG A 378 -14.54 -8.94 -11.76
CA ARG A 378 -14.04 -7.77 -11.05
C ARG A 378 -14.82 -7.56 -9.76
N GLY A 379 -14.16 -7.01 -8.76
CA GLY A 379 -14.76 -6.80 -7.46
C GLY A 379 -13.86 -5.99 -6.57
N ALA A 380 -14.25 -5.87 -5.30
CA ALA A 380 -13.47 -5.18 -4.29
C ALA A 380 -13.68 -5.87 -2.94
N ARG A 381 -12.63 -5.98 -2.15
CA ARG A 381 -12.74 -6.52 -0.80
C ARG A 381 -13.34 -5.48 0.13
N GLN A 382 -14.34 -5.91 0.88
CA GLN A 382 -15.01 -5.13 1.91
C GLN A 382 -14.49 -5.57 3.28
N VAL A 383 -14.25 -4.61 4.17
CA VAL A 383 -13.79 -4.86 5.53
C VAL A 383 -14.64 -4.05 6.50
N VAL A 384 -15.43 -4.74 7.32
CA VAL A 384 -16.34 -4.13 8.29
C VAL A 384 -15.80 -4.37 9.69
N VAL A 385 -15.39 -3.28 10.34
CA VAL A 385 -14.91 -3.29 11.71
C VAL A 385 -16.05 -2.85 12.62
N SER A 386 -16.30 -3.58 13.70
CA SER A 386 -17.22 -3.14 14.77
C SER A 386 -16.49 -2.94 16.09
N LEU A 387 -16.91 -1.96 16.89
CA LEU A 387 -16.37 -1.74 18.25
C LEU A 387 -16.54 -2.99 19.14
N LYS A 388 -17.54 -3.82 18.87
CA LYS A 388 -17.71 -5.12 19.54
C LYS A 388 -16.63 -6.10 19.10
N GLY A 389 -16.42 -6.27 17.79
CA GLY A 389 -15.40 -7.16 17.23
C GLY A 389 -13.98 -6.80 17.67
N LEU A 390 -13.69 -5.50 17.78
CA LEU A 390 -12.38 -5.02 18.25
C LEU A 390 -12.00 -5.51 19.66
N LYS A 391 -12.97 -5.82 20.53
CA LYS A 391 -12.67 -6.37 21.87
C LYS A 391 -12.03 -7.76 21.81
N ASP A 392 -12.34 -8.51 20.75
CA ASP A 392 -11.87 -9.87 20.52
C ASP A 392 -10.88 -9.95 19.34
N LEU A 393 -10.40 -8.80 18.85
CA LEU A 393 -9.56 -8.69 17.65
C LEU A 393 -10.18 -9.38 16.43
N ALA A 394 -11.49 -9.20 16.24
CA ALA A 394 -12.26 -9.76 15.15
C ALA A 394 -12.68 -8.69 14.14
N VAL A 395 -12.62 -9.03 12.85
CA VAL A 395 -13.06 -8.19 11.73
C VAL A 395 -13.79 -9.03 10.68
N ASP A 396 -14.88 -8.48 10.14
CA ASP A 396 -15.65 -9.13 9.07
C ASP A 396 -15.11 -8.70 7.70
N THR A 397 -14.99 -9.63 6.76
CA THR A 397 -14.58 -9.31 5.38
C THR A 397 -15.28 -10.21 4.37
N TYR A 398 -15.52 -9.67 3.18
CA TYR A 398 -16.11 -10.36 2.03
C TYR A 398 -15.67 -9.64 0.75
N ILE A 399 -15.99 -10.19 -0.41
CA ILE A 399 -15.76 -9.54 -1.70
C ILE A 399 -17.12 -9.16 -2.29
N ARG A 400 -17.27 -7.89 -2.68
CA ARG A 400 -18.39 -7.43 -3.51
C ARG A 400 -17.97 -7.52 -4.97
N LEU A 401 -18.69 -8.31 -5.75
CA LEU A 401 -18.45 -8.50 -7.18
C LEU A 401 -19.19 -7.43 -8.01
N GLU A 402 -18.69 -7.14 -9.21
CA GLU A 402 -19.34 -6.22 -10.16
C GLU A 402 -20.72 -6.71 -10.62
N ALA A 403 -21.00 -8.01 -10.50
CA ALA A 403 -22.33 -8.59 -10.72
C ALA A 403 -23.32 -8.28 -9.58
N GLY A 404 -22.82 -7.74 -8.46
CA GLY A 404 -23.62 -7.36 -7.28
C GLY A 404 -23.60 -8.39 -6.15
N ASP A 405 -23.08 -9.60 -6.36
CA ASP A 405 -23.03 -10.64 -5.33
C ASP A 405 -21.94 -10.38 -4.27
N ALA A 406 -22.17 -10.88 -3.05
CA ALA A 406 -21.16 -10.95 -1.99
C ALA A 406 -20.67 -12.39 -1.85
N VAL A 407 -19.36 -12.59 -1.96
CA VAL A 407 -18.72 -13.92 -1.89
C VAL A 407 -17.56 -13.92 -0.90
N GLY A 408 -17.11 -15.11 -0.49
CA GLY A 408 -15.98 -15.26 0.43
C GLY A 408 -16.18 -14.57 1.77
N ALA A 409 -17.42 -14.50 2.27
CA ALA A 409 -17.74 -13.82 3.51
C ALA A 409 -17.26 -14.61 4.73
N VAL A 410 -16.39 -13.99 5.52
CA VAL A 410 -15.74 -14.60 6.69
C VAL A 410 -15.60 -13.58 7.84
N THR A 411 -15.51 -14.08 9.06
CA THR A 411 -15.05 -13.29 10.21
C THR A 411 -13.63 -13.72 10.56
N LEU A 412 -12.66 -12.82 10.41
CA LEU A 412 -11.27 -13.02 10.81
C LEU A 412 -11.16 -12.90 12.34
N ASN A 413 -11.46 -13.98 13.04
CA ASN A 413 -11.42 -14.07 14.50
C ASN A 413 -10.54 -15.26 14.95
N ARG A 414 -10.63 -15.66 16.22
CA ARG A 414 -9.88 -16.80 16.76
C ARG A 414 -10.16 -18.13 16.04
N SER A 415 -11.38 -18.41 15.59
CA SER A 415 -11.75 -19.68 14.95
C SER A 415 -11.55 -19.70 13.42
N TYR A 416 -11.29 -18.55 12.79
CA TYR A 416 -10.96 -18.48 11.37
C TYR A 416 -9.82 -19.43 10.98
N GLY A 417 -9.98 -20.14 9.86
CA GLY A 417 -9.09 -21.21 9.41
C GLY A 417 -9.41 -22.60 9.98
N GLN A 418 -10.36 -22.69 10.92
CA GLN A 418 -10.95 -23.96 11.40
C GLN A 418 -12.45 -24.04 11.08
N ASP A 419 -13.13 -22.90 11.07
CA ASP A 419 -14.52 -22.79 10.65
C ASP A 419 -14.70 -23.21 9.18
N TRP A 420 -15.91 -23.71 8.86
CA TRP A 420 -16.29 -24.07 7.50
C TRP A 420 -17.07 -22.94 6.83
N TYR A 421 -16.74 -22.64 5.58
CA TYR A 421 -17.36 -21.62 4.74
C TYR A 421 -17.74 -22.18 3.37
N PRO A 422 -18.75 -21.61 2.69
CA PRO A 422 -18.96 -21.86 1.27
C PRO A 422 -17.72 -21.47 0.46
N ALA A 423 -17.35 -22.29 -0.52
CA ALA A 423 -16.28 -21.96 -1.43
C ALA A 423 -16.64 -20.74 -2.28
N THR A 424 -15.65 -19.87 -2.50
CA THR A 424 -15.81 -18.69 -3.36
C THR A 424 -15.90 -19.14 -4.83
N PRO A 425 -16.92 -18.68 -5.59
CA PRO A 425 -16.99 -18.92 -7.03
C PRO A 425 -15.77 -18.33 -7.75
N ASN A 426 -15.23 -19.06 -8.73
CA ASN A 426 -14.14 -18.58 -9.59
C ASN A 426 -14.70 -18.13 -10.94
N ASP A 427 -15.62 -17.17 -10.88
CA ASP A 427 -16.28 -16.63 -12.07
C ASP A 427 -15.34 -15.70 -12.84
N LYS A 428 -15.61 -15.55 -14.15
CA LYS A 428 -14.84 -14.69 -15.03
C LYS A 428 -15.72 -13.61 -15.65
N THR A 429 -15.19 -12.42 -15.84
CA THR A 429 -15.79 -11.36 -16.66
C THR A 429 -14.82 -10.95 -17.77
N LYS A 430 -15.38 -10.49 -18.88
CA LYS A 430 -14.62 -10.02 -20.03
C LYS A 430 -15.14 -8.65 -20.38
N LEU A 431 -14.27 -7.80 -20.92
CA LEU A 431 -14.72 -6.59 -21.58
C LEU A 431 -15.78 -6.99 -22.60
N PRO A 432 -16.92 -6.27 -22.65
CA PRO A 432 -17.81 -6.38 -23.78
C PRO A 432 -16.98 -6.04 -25.01
N THR A 433 -16.60 -7.04 -25.80
CA THR A 433 -16.08 -6.79 -27.14
C THR A 433 -17.19 -6.01 -27.83
N SER A 434 -16.89 -4.82 -28.34
CA SER A 434 -17.79 -4.08 -29.22
C SER A 434 -18.31 -5.06 -30.28
N GLY A 435 -19.56 -5.49 -30.10
CA GLY A 435 -20.10 -6.62 -30.82
C GLY A 435 -20.26 -6.31 -32.31
N ASN A 436 -19.82 -7.27 -33.12
CA ASN A 436 -20.19 -7.60 -34.50
C ASN A 436 -20.30 -6.48 -35.53
#